data_AF-A0AAN9FH43-F1
#
_entry.id   AF-A0AAN9FH43-F1
#
_cell.length_a   1.000
_cell.length_b   1.000
_cell.length_c   1.000
_cell.angle_alpha   90.00
_cell.angle_beta   90.00
_cell.angle_gamma   90.00
#
_symmetry.space_group_name_H-M   'P 1'
#
loop_
_entity.id
_entity.type
_entity.pdbx_description
1 polymer ?
#
loop_
_entity_poly.entity_id
_entity_poly.type
_entity_poly.pdbx_seq_one_letter_code
_entity_poly.pdbx_strand_id
1 'polypeptide(L)'
;MMKNTYDLGARSFWIHNTGPIGCLPLTLANFPSAEKDEYGCAKVYNELAQSFNQQLKEGLAQLRNDLPKVAITYVDIYSAKFSLFQDPKKYGFDQPHVACCGFGGEYNYNVNVQCSSTVNVNGTEISVGSCGNPSVRIVWDGIHYTEAANKIVFNKISTGAFTDPPVPLNMSYTGGFTASLGALNPPYGETYFHRPAGRYSDGRIILDFIGPLGCHSSFLASFLSAKKDGYGCAKALNEVCQYFNQQLKEALAQLRKDLPDAAITYVDIYSAKYSLFQDPKKYGFEQPHAACCGIGGKLYNYNLKVRRGESMNINGTKISAGSCGNPSVRIMWDGTHYTEAANKVVFDKISSGAFTDPPVPLNMACRRSFT
;
A
#
# COMPACT_ATOMS: atom_id res chain seq x y z
N MET A 1 4.11 4.29 14.74
CA MET A 1 4.66 4.93 13.52
C MET A 1 4.57 6.45 13.56
N MET A 2 3.39 7.08 13.54
CA MET A 2 3.28 8.55 13.47
C MET A 2 4.02 9.31 14.58
N LYS A 3 3.93 8.88 15.85
CA LYS A 3 4.68 9.48 16.97
C LYS A 3 6.20 9.40 16.72
N ASN A 4 6.73 8.22 16.35
CA ASN A 4 8.14 8.05 16.01
C ASN A 4 8.58 8.97 14.84
N THR A 5 7.76 9.08 13.78
CA THR A 5 8.07 9.98 12.65
C THR A 5 8.02 11.45 13.07
N TYR A 6 7.10 11.81 13.97
CA TYR A 6 7.01 13.14 14.57
C TYR A 6 8.26 13.45 15.42
N ASP A 7 8.77 12.50 16.19
CA ASP A 7 9.99 12.65 16.99
C ASP A 7 11.23 12.86 16.09
N LEU A 8 11.22 12.32 14.88
CA LEU A 8 12.22 12.59 13.83
C LEU A 8 12.04 13.94 13.12
N GLY A 9 11.05 14.75 13.52
CA GLY A 9 10.83 16.10 12.99
C GLY A 9 9.74 16.22 11.93
N ALA A 10 8.99 15.16 11.62
CA ALA A 10 7.82 15.30 10.76
C ALA A 10 6.73 16.12 11.45
N ARG A 11 6.15 17.07 10.72
CA ARG A 11 5.11 17.96 11.23
C ARG A 11 3.84 17.91 10.41
N SER A 12 3.90 17.47 9.15
CA SER A 12 2.74 17.37 8.27
C SER A 12 2.52 15.92 7.88
N PHE A 13 1.29 15.44 8.06
CA PHE A 13 0.88 14.08 7.73
C PHE A 13 -0.38 14.12 6.87
N TRP A 14 -0.35 13.39 5.75
CA TRP A 14 -1.48 13.18 4.87
C TRP A 14 -1.93 11.73 5.02
N ILE A 15 -2.99 11.50 5.80
CA ILE A 15 -3.42 10.17 6.24
C ILE A 15 -4.74 9.84 5.57
N HIS A 16 -4.75 8.84 4.70
CA HIS A 16 -5.99 8.38 4.08
C HIS A 16 -6.65 7.24 4.86
N ASN A 17 -7.97 7.16 4.76
CA ASN A 17 -8.76 6.08 5.32
C ASN A 17 -8.73 4.83 4.42
N THR A 18 -9.47 3.76 4.77
CA THR A 18 -9.59 2.56 3.92
C THR A 18 -10.66 2.74 2.84
N GLY A 19 -10.47 2.14 1.67
CA GLY A 19 -11.41 2.20 0.56
C GLY A 19 -12.68 1.34 0.76
N PRO A 20 -13.64 1.39 -0.19
CA PRO A 20 -14.87 0.59 -0.12
C PRO A 20 -14.61 -0.88 -0.43
N ILE A 21 -14.11 -1.63 0.56
CA ILE A 21 -13.70 -3.03 0.39
C ILE A 21 -14.86 -3.94 -0.04
N GLY A 22 -16.11 -3.57 0.25
CA GLY A 22 -17.30 -4.29 -0.17
C GLY A 22 -17.51 -4.30 -1.69
N CYS A 23 -16.93 -3.35 -2.40
CA CYS A 23 -17.06 -3.23 -3.86
C CYS A 23 -16.02 -4.05 -4.64
N LEU A 24 -15.02 -4.62 -3.95
CA LEU A 24 -13.89 -5.28 -4.59
C LEU A 24 -14.23 -6.71 -5.03
N PRO A 25 -13.73 -7.19 -6.19
CA PRO A 25 -13.90 -8.57 -6.66
C PRO A 25 -13.53 -9.61 -5.60
N LEU A 26 -12.46 -9.38 -4.83
CA LEU A 26 -12.05 -10.23 -3.70
C LEU A 26 -13.23 -10.48 -2.74
N THR A 27 -13.92 -9.43 -2.34
CA THR A 27 -15.00 -9.51 -1.35
C THR A 27 -16.23 -10.14 -1.98
N LEU A 28 -16.60 -9.69 -3.18
CA LEU A 28 -17.82 -10.15 -3.85
C LEU A 28 -17.75 -11.63 -4.21
N ALA A 29 -16.59 -12.11 -4.69
CA ALA A 29 -16.38 -13.52 -5.02
C ALA A 29 -16.28 -14.42 -3.78
N ASN A 30 -15.69 -13.92 -2.67
CA ASN A 30 -15.52 -14.72 -1.46
C ASN A 30 -16.79 -14.78 -0.61
N PHE A 31 -17.65 -13.76 -0.71
CA PHE A 31 -18.89 -13.62 0.06
C PHE A 31 -20.09 -13.35 -0.87
N PRO A 32 -20.44 -14.31 -1.74
CA PRO A 32 -21.52 -14.13 -2.72
C PRO A 32 -22.90 -13.97 -2.07
N SER A 33 -23.09 -14.52 -0.86
CA SER A 33 -24.34 -14.41 -0.10
C SER A 33 -24.50 -13.10 0.67
N ALA A 34 -23.46 -12.24 0.72
CA ALA A 34 -23.56 -10.96 1.39
C ALA A 34 -24.56 -10.05 0.66
N GLU A 35 -25.47 -9.41 1.43
CA GLU A 35 -26.40 -8.40 0.92
C GLU A 35 -25.64 -7.34 0.10
N LYS A 36 -26.13 -7.07 -1.10
CA LYS A 36 -25.57 -6.04 -1.97
C LYS A 36 -26.36 -4.75 -1.80
N ASP A 37 -25.67 -3.61 -1.80
CA ASP A 37 -26.32 -2.30 -1.92
C ASP A 37 -26.79 -2.05 -3.37
N GLU A 38 -27.43 -0.91 -3.59
CA GLU A 38 -27.94 -0.49 -4.92
C GLU A 38 -26.85 -0.36 -5.99
N TYR A 39 -25.58 -0.28 -5.59
CA TYR A 39 -24.43 -0.18 -6.49
C TYR A 39 -23.74 -1.53 -6.70
N GLY A 40 -24.26 -2.64 -6.15
CA GLY A 40 -23.69 -3.98 -6.28
C GLY A 40 -22.56 -4.31 -5.31
N CYS A 41 -22.25 -3.44 -4.34
CA CYS A 41 -21.20 -3.68 -3.35
C CYS A 41 -21.74 -4.48 -2.16
N ALA A 42 -20.91 -5.34 -1.55
CA ALA A 42 -21.29 -6.06 -0.34
C ALA A 42 -21.39 -5.11 0.87
N LYS A 43 -22.62 -4.87 1.33
CA LYS A 43 -22.98 -3.84 2.30
C LYS A 43 -22.23 -3.97 3.64
N VAL A 44 -22.28 -5.14 4.26
CA VAL A 44 -21.66 -5.38 5.58
C VAL A 44 -20.14 -5.11 5.59
N TYR A 45 -19.46 -5.32 4.45
CA TYR A 45 -18.03 -5.07 4.33
C TYR A 45 -17.72 -3.58 4.12
N ASN A 46 -18.59 -2.86 3.43
CA ASN A 46 -18.52 -1.41 3.34
C ASN A 46 -18.83 -0.73 4.69
N GLU A 47 -19.77 -1.27 5.47
CA GLU A 47 -20.04 -0.81 6.85
C GLU A 47 -18.83 -1.04 7.76
N LEU A 48 -18.17 -2.20 7.64
CA LEU A 48 -16.94 -2.49 8.38
C LEU A 48 -15.80 -1.50 8.04
N ALA A 49 -15.60 -1.21 6.74
CA ALA A 49 -14.64 -0.21 6.31
C ALA A 49 -14.95 1.18 6.89
N GLN A 50 -16.22 1.59 6.89
CA GLN A 50 -16.64 2.88 7.45
C GLN A 50 -16.45 2.93 8.97
N SER A 51 -16.73 1.85 9.71
CA SER A 51 -16.47 1.77 11.14
C SER A 51 -14.98 1.90 11.48
N PHE A 52 -14.10 1.24 10.71
CA PHE A 52 -12.66 1.43 10.84
C PHE A 52 -12.25 2.90 10.56
N ASN A 53 -12.80 3.48 9.50
CA ASN A 53 -12.50 4.86 9.11
C ASN A 53 -12.92 5.89 10.18
N GLN A 54 -14.04 5.63 10.87
CA GLN A 54 -14.49 6.45 11.99
C GLN A 54 -13.52 6.39 13.17
N GLN A 55 -13.09 5.18 13.56
CA GLN A 55 -12.10 5.00 14.63
C GLN A 55 -10.74 5.63 14.27
N LEU A 56 -10.32 5.51 13.01
CA LEU A 56 -9.13 6.21 12.52
C LEU A 56 -9.26 7.71 12.69
N LYS A 57 -10.41 8.30 12.30
CA LYS A 57 -10.66 9.74 12.41
C LYS A 57 -10.61 10.21 13.86
N GLU A 58 -11.17 9.45 14.79
CA GLU A 58 -11.10 9.71 16.24
C GLU A 58 -9.66 9.62 16.76
N GLY A 59 -8.90 8.59 16.37
CA GLY A 59 -7.49 8.45 16.72
C GLY A 59 -6.62 9.60 16.19
N LEU A 60 -6.89 10.08 14.98
CA LEU A 60 -6.21 11.26 14.44
C LEU A 60 -6.58 12.55 15.18
N ALA A 61 -7.83 12.69 15.65
CA ALA A 61 -8.24 13.81 16.49
C ALA A 61 -7.49 13.79 17.83
N GLN A 62 -7.34 12.64 18.46
CA GLN A 62 -6.51 12.50 19.66
C GLN A 62 -5.04 12.84 19.38
N LEU A 63 -4.48 12.39 18.26
CA LEU A 63 -3.10 12.72 17.89
C LEU A 63 -2.88 14.22 17.66
N ARG A 64 -3.88 14.96 17.18
CA ARG A 64 -3.80 16.43 17.09
C ARG A 64 -3.67 17.08 18.47
N ASN A 65 -4.32 16.53 19.49
CA ASN A 65 -4.21 17.00 20.88
C ASN A 65 -2.86 16.60 21.51
N ASP A 66 -2.42 15.36 21.29
CA ASP A 66 -1.18 14.81 21.84
C ASP A 66 0.08 15.50 21.27
N LEU A 67 0.01 15.97 20.02
CA LEU A 67 1.17 16.47 19.26
C LEU A 67 0.96 17.94 18.86
N PRO A 68 1.30 18.91 19.72
CA PRO A 68 0.88 20.31 19.55
C PRO A 68 1.41 21.02 18.29
N LYS A 69 2.41 20.46 17.61
CA LYS A 69 2.97 21.00 16.36
C LYS A 69 2.61 20.17 15.12
N VAL A 70 1.69 19.20 15.26
CA VAL A 70 1.30 18.34 14.14
C VAL A 70 0.20 18.99 13.30
N ALA A 71 0.38 18.94 11.98
CA ALA A 71 -0.65 19.19 10.99
C ALA A 71 -1.04 17.84 10.37
N ILE A 72 -2.22 17.34 10.73
CA ILE A 72 -2.77 16.11 10.16
C ILE A 72 -3.89 16.50 9.19
N THR A 73 -3.74 16.10 7.94
CA THR A 73 -4.79 16.14 6.92
C THR A 73 -5.32 14.72 6.75
N TYR A 74 -6.56 14.50 7.18
CA TYR A 74 -7.27 13.25 6.92
C TYR A 74 -7.78 13.27 5.48
N VAL A 75 -7.71 12.13 4.77
CA VAL A 75 -8.13 12.00 3.37
C VAL A 75 -9.19 10.91 3.27
N ASP A 76 -10.38 11.29 2.86
CA ASP A 76 -11.50 10.38 2.64
C ASP A 76 -11.40 9.69 1.27
N ILE A 77 -10.45 8.74 1.18
CA ILE A 77 -10.27 7.94 -0.03
C ILE A 77 -11.42 6.95 -0.22
N TYR A 78 -12.14 6.58 0.86
CA TYR A 78 -13.37 5.78 0.80
C TYR A 78 -14.37 6.44 -0.15
N SER A 79 -14.79 7.67 0.16
CA SER A 79 -15.81 8.38 -0.62
C SER A 79 -15.33 8.67 -2.04
N ALA A 80 -14.05 9.02 -2.21
CA ALA A 80 -13.48 9.25 -3.53
C ALA A 80 -13.55 7.98 -4.42
N LYS A 81 -13.17 6.82 -3.88
CA LYS A 81 -13.21 5.53 -4.59
C LYS A 81 -14.64 5.02 -4.76
N PHE A 82 -15.48 5.14 -3.73
CA PHE A 82 -16.87 4.69 -3.77
C PHE A 82 -17.67 5.40 -4.86
N SER A 83 -17.40 6.70 -5.07
CA SER A 83 -18.03 7.46 -6.15
C SER A 83 -17.81 6.88 -7.56
N LEU A 84 -16.73 6.09 -7.77
CA LEU A 84 -16.50 5.41 -9.05
C LEU A 84 -17.48 4.25 -9.27
N PHE A 85 -17.92 3.57 -8.20
CA PHE A 85 -18.90 2.49 -8.26
C PHE A 85 -20.33 3.04 -8.32
N GLN A 86 -20.58 4.22 -7.73
CA GLN A 86 -21.88 4.87 -7.79
C GLN A 86 -22.25 5.37 -9.19
N ASP A 87 -21.27 5.86 -9.94
CA ASP A 87 -21.48 6.39 -11.30
C ASP A 87 -20.31 6.02 -12.23
N PRO A 88 -20.12 4.73 -12.56
CA PRO A 88 -18.98 4.28 -13.35
C PRO A 88 -18.98 4.88 -14.75
N LYS A 89 -20.16 5.04 -15.36
CA LYS A 89 -20.32 5.56 -16.72
C LYS A 89 -19.86 7.01 -16.84
N LYS A 90 -20.12 7.86 -15.84
CA LYS A 90 -19.60 9.24 -15.79
C LYS A 90 -18.08 9.32 -15.89
N TYR A 91 -17.38 8.29 -15.42
CA TYR A 91 -15.92 8.22 -15.42
C TYR A 91 -15.35 7.37 -16.56
N GLY A 92 -16.20 6.87 -17.47
CA GLY A 92 -15.79 6.04 -18.58
C GLY A 92 -15.52 4.57 -18.22
N PHE A 93 -16.02 4.10 -17.07
CA PHE A 93 -15.85 2.71 -16.64
C PHE A 93 -17.05 1.83 -17.01
N ASP A 94 -16.75 0.58 -17.35
CA ASP A 94 -17.69 -0.51 -17.54
C ASP A 94 -17.37 -1.69 -16.61
N GLN A 95 -18.40 -2.45 -16.23
CA GLN A 95 -18.28 -3.61 -15.32
C GLN A 95 -17.48 -3.28 -14.04
N PRO A 96 -17.99 -2.36 -13.18
CA PRO A 96 -17.22 -1.76 -12.10
C PRO A 96 -16.65 -2.76 -11.07
N HIS A 97 -17.27 -3.93 -10.93
CA HIS A 97 -16.87 -5.00 -10.01
C HIS A 97 -16.05 -6.12 -10.64
N VAL A 98 -15.73 -6.05 -11.94
CA VAL A 98 -15.00 -7.09 -12.65
C VAL A 98 -13.52 -6.70 -12.74
N ALA A 99 -12.64 -7.58 -12.28
CA ALA A 99 -11.20 -7.38 -12.35
C ALA A 99 -10.69 -7.35 -13.80
N CYS A 100 -9.75 -6.46 -14.12
CA CYS A 100 -9.12 -6.45 -15.44
C CYS A 100 -8.17 -7.65 -15.63
N CYS A 101 -7.26 -7.88 -14.69
CA CYS A 101 -6.36 -9.04 -14.65
C CYS A 101 -6.87 -10.04 -13.62
N GLY A 102 -7.33 -11.18 -14.11
CA GLY A 102 -7.89 -12.22 -13.27
C GLY A 102 -8.49 -13.33 -14.12
N PHE A 103 -9.09 -14.32 -13.45
CA PHE A 103 -9.59 -15.51 -14.11
C PHE A 103 -10.79 -16.09 -13.37
N GLY A 104 -11.86 -16.33 -14.13
CA GLY A 104 -13.03 -17.11 -13.71
C GLY A 104 -14.02 -16.38 -12.81
N GLY A 105 -15.20 -16.99 -12.65
CA GLY A 105 -16.29 -16.44 -11.84
C GLY A 105 -16.93 -15.18 -12.44
N GLU A 106 -17.96 -14.67 -11.75
CA GLU A 106 -18.71 -13.47 -12.15
C GLU A 106 -17.84 -12.20 -12.18
N TYR A 107 -16.91 -12.08 -11.24
CA TYR A 107 -16.09 -10.88 -11.04
C TYR A 107 -14.71 -10.96 -11.72
N ASN A 108 -14.50 -11.94 -12.60
CA ASN A 108 -13.19 -12.30 -13.17
C ASN A 108 -12.10 -12.45 -12.09
N TYR A 109 -12.45 -13.07 -10.96
CA TYR A 109 -11.59 -13.18 -9.81
C TYR A 109 -11.71 -14.55 -9.15
N ASN A 110 -10.55 -15.13 -8.83
CA ASN A 110 -10.43 -16.34 -8.04
C ASN A 110 -9.26 -16.16 -7.08
N VAL A 111 -9.51 -16.30 -5.77
CA VAL A 111 -8.50 -16.13 -4.72
C VAL A 111 -7.29 -17.06 -4.87
N ASN A 112 -7.47 -18.19 -5.56
CA ASN A 112 -6.43 -19.18 -5.80
C ASN A 112 -5.60 -18.93 -7.06
N VAL A 113 -5.99 -17.93 -7.86
CA VAL A 113 -5.39 -17.67 -9.17
C VAL A 113 -4.90 -16.22 -9.19
N GLN A 114 -3.58 -16.07 -9.23
CA GLN A 114 -2.96 -14.74 -9.29
C GLN A 114 -2.88 -14.25 -10.74
N CYS A 115 -2.90 -12.93 -10.92
CA CYS A 115 -2.49 -12.31 -12.18
C CYS A 115 -1.09 -12.80 -12.57
N SER A 116 -0.88 -13.10 -13.85
CA SER A 116 0.36 -13.69 -14.41
C SER A 116 0.65 -15.14 -13.99
N SER A 117 -0.26 -15.81 -13.29
CA SER A 117 -0.18 -17.26 -13.08
C SER A 117 -0.64 -18.04 -14.31
N THR A 118 -0.28 -19.32 -14.39
CA THR A 118 -0.79 -20.24 -15.41
C THR A 118 -1.88 -21.13 -14.80
N VAL A 119 -3.00 -21.27 -15.49
CA VAL A 119 -4.10 -22.17 -15.10
C VAL A 119 -4.33 -23.22 -16.19
N ASN A 120 -4.66 -24.45 -15.81
CA ASN A 120 -5.06 -25.48 -16.75
C ASN A 120 -6.58 -25.48 -16.89
N VAL A 121 -7.08 -25.26 -18.10
CA VAL A 121 -8.50 -25.29 -18.46
C VAL A 121 -8.69 -26.38 -19.50
N ASN A 122 -9.36 -27.48 -19.12
CA ASN A 122 -9.64 -28.61 -20.00
C ASN A 122 -8.39 -29.17 -20.72
N GLY A 123 -7.26 -29.26 -20.02
CA GLY A 123 -5.99 -29.76 -20.57
C GLY A 123 -5.13 -28.71 -21.27
N THR A 124 -5.63 -27.48 -21.44
CA THR A 124 -4.87 -26.37 -22.04
C THR A 124 -4.35 -25.43 -20.96
N GLU A 125 -3.05 -25.14 -20.98
CA GLU A 125 -2.45 -24.13 -20.11
C GLU A 125 -2.72 -22.72 -20.66
N ILE A 126 -3.32 -21.88 -19.82
CA ILE A 126 -3.65 -20.48 -20.14
C ILE A 126 -2.93 -19.59 -19.14
N SER A 127 -2.20 -18.59 -19.66
CA SER A 127 -1.63 -17.53 -18.83
C SER A 127 -2.72 -16.51 -18.48
N VAL A 128 -2.89 -16.24 -17.19
CA VAL A 128 -3.85 -15.26 -16.69
C VAL A 128 -3.30 -13.86 -16.95
N GLY A 129 -3.93 -13.15 -17.88
CA GLY A 129 -3.50 -11.82 -18.33
C GLY A 129 -4.51 -10.74 -18.03
N SER A 130 -4.16 -9.51 -18.42
CA SER A 130 -5.04 -8.36 -18.35
C SER A 130 -6.15 -8.41 -19.41
N CYS A 131 -7.26 -7.75 -19.11
CA CYS A 131 -8.32 -7.43 -20.06
C CYS A 131 -7.79 -6.59 -21.24
N GLY A 132 -8.54 -6.57 -22.36
CA GLY A 132 -8.10 -5.88 -23.58
C GLY A 132 -7.96 -4.36 -23.46
N ASN A 133 -8.69 -3.72 -22.54
CA ASN A 133 -8.55 -2.29 -22.26
C ASN A 133 -8.66 -2.01 -20.73
N PRO A 134 -7.54 -1.83 -20.03
CA PRO A 134 -7.56 -1.50 -18.60
C PRO A 134 -8.16 -0.13 -18.27
N SER A 135 -8.22 0.79 -19.23
CA SER A 135 -8.70 2.17 -18.99
C SER A 135 -10.20 2.25 -18.73
N VAL A 136 -10.95 1.19 -19.05
CA VAL A 136 -12.40 1.10 -18.83
C VAL A 136 -12.76 0.30 -17.57
N ARG A 137 -11.77 -0.21 -16.82
CA ARG A 137 -12.01 -0.96 -15.56
C ARG A 137 -11.67 -0.11 -14.34
N ILE A 138 -12.44 -0.26 -13.27
CA ILE A 138 -12.10 0.34 -11.97
C ILE A 138 -11.00 -0.47 -11.27
N VAL A 139 -11.15 -1.79 -11.26
CA VAL A 139 -10.28 -2.70 -10.51
C VAL A 139 -9.33 -3.42 -11.45
N TRP A 140 -8.03 -3.29 -11.17
CA TRP A 140 -6.96 -3.96 -11.91
C TRP A 140 -6.97 -5.46 -11.63
N ASP A 141 -6.99 -5.87 -10.38
CA ASP A 141 -7.04 -7.28 -9.97
C ASP A 141 -8.19 -7.52 -8.97
N GLY A 142 -8.00 -8.31 -7.92
CA GLY A 142 -9.02 -8.50 -6.88
C GLY A 142 -9.17 -7.34 -5.91
N ILE A 143 -8.18 -6.46 -5.79
CA ILE A 143 -8.08 -5.46 -4.72
C ILE A 143 -7.48 -4.11 -5.16
N HIS A 144 -6.59 -4.10 -6.15
CA HIS A 144 -5.90 -2.91 -6.63
C HIS A 144 -6.71 -2.24 -7.73
N TYR A 145 -6.69 -0.90 -7.76
CA TYR A 145 -7.39 -0.10 -8.74
C TYR A 145 -6.53 0.08 -9.99
N THR A 146 -7.13 0.23 -11.16
CA THR A 146 -6.40 0.53 -12.41
C THR A 146 -5.74 1.91 -12.34
N GLU A 147 -4.79 2.16 -13.24
CA GLU A 147 -4.22 3.51 -13.41
C GLU A 147 -5.30 4.56 -13.69
N ALA A 148 -6.26 4.24 -14.57
CA ALA A 148 -7.36 5.14 -14.91
C ALA A 148 -8.20 5.50 -13.68
N ALA A 149 -8.56 4.52 -12.85
CA ALA A 149 -9.28 4.77 -11.60
C ALA A 149 -8.46 5.57 -10.60
N ASN A 150 -7.18 5.22 -10.41
CA ASN A 150 -6.29 5.95 -9.52
C ASN A 150 -6.08 7.41 -9.95
N LYS A 151 -6.01 7.69 -11.27
CA LYS A 151 -5.91 9.06 -11.80
C LYS A 151 -7.14 9.90 -11.42
N ILE A 152 -8.33 9.32 -11.52
CA ILE A 152 -9.58 10.02 -11.15
C ILE A 152 -9.64 10.23 -9.63
N VAL A 153 -9.29 9.21 -8.83
CA VAL A 153 -9.23 9.33 -7.37
C VAL A 153 -8.22 10.40 -6.96
N PHE A 154 -7.02 10.41 -7.56
CA PHE A 154 -6.00 11.43 -7.31
C PHE A 154 -6.52 12.83 -7.62
N ASN A 155 -7.15 13.03 -8.79
CA ASN A 155 -7.73 14.32 -9.16
C ASN A 155 -8.83 14.78 -8.20
N LYS A 156 -9.61 13.86 -7.63
CA LYS A 156 -10.62 14.18 -6.61
C LYS A 156 -9.97 14.65 -5.31
N ILE A 157 -9.05 13.84 -4.77
CA ILE A 157 -8.45 14.10 -3.44
C ILE A 157 -7.45 15.27 -3.48
N SER A 158 -6.83 15.56 -4.62
CA SER A 158 -5.84 16.64 -4.75
C SER A 158 -6.46 18.03 -4.64
N THR A 159 -7.77 18.18 -4.86
CA THR A 159 -8.49 19.44 -4.70
C THR A 159 -8.76 19.83 -3.24
N GLY A 160 -8.61 18.89 -2.30
CA GLY A 160 -8.99 19.11 -0.90
C GLY A 160 -10.49 18.89 -0.61
N ALA A 161 -11.31 18.63 -1.63
CA ALA A 161 -12.74 18.35 -1.44
C ALA A 161 -13.01 17.08 -0.61
N PHE A 162 -12.03 16.18 -0.53
CA PHE A 162 -12.07 14.93 0.24
C PHE A 162 -11.11 14.94 1.42
N THR A 163 -10.72 16.13 1.92
CA THR A 163 -9.79 16.22 3.05
C THR A 163 -10.41 16.92 4.26
N ASP A 164 -9.91 16.58 5.45
CA ASP A 164 -10.27 17.21 6.71
C ASP A 164 -8.98 17.60 7.47
N PRO A 165 -8.65 18.91 7.56
CA PRO A 165 -9.40 20.04 7.01
C PRO A 165 -9.42 20.06 5.46
N PRO A 166 -10.38 20.75 4.81
CA PRO A 166 -10.55 20.78 3.35
C PRO A 166 -9.48 21.65 2.69
N VAL A 167 -8.29 21.08 2.59
CA VAL A 167 -7.09 21.76 2.11
C VAL A 167 -6.62 21.04 0.84
N PRO A 168 -6.53 21.74 -0.30
CA PRO A 168 -5.97 21.20 -1.54
C PRO A 168 -4.56 20.66 -1.34
N LEU A 169 -4.12 19.66 -2.11
CA LEU A 169 -2.80 19.04 -1.94
C LEU A 169 -1.64 20.03 -2.13
N ASN A 170 -1.79 21.03 -3.00
CA ASN A 170 -0.80 22.10 -3.14
C ASN A 170 -0.74 23.03 -1.90
N MET A 171 -1.80 23.01 -1.06
CA MET A 171 -1.93 23.73 0.21
C MET A 171 -1.83 22.81 1.45
N SER A 172 -1.87 21.48 1.32
CA SER A 172 -1.83 20.58 2.49
C SER A 172 -0.46 20.62 3.17
N TYR A 173 0.56 21.05 2.44
CA TYR A 173 1.90 21.38 2.95
C TYR A 173 1.98 22.78 3.59
N THR A 174 0.94 23.61 3.43
CA THR A 174 0.75 24.94 4.06
C THR A 174 -0.13 24.93 5.30
N GLY A 175 -0.60 23.75 5.74
CA GLY A 175 -1.30 23.48 7.00
C GLY A 175 -2.61 24.24 7.20
N GLY A 176 -3.71 23.52 7.45
CA GLY A 176 -5.06 24.06 7.74
C GLY A 176 -5.20 24.94 8.99
N PHE A 177 -4.09 25.43 9.54
CA PHE A 177 -3.99 26.39 10.63
C PHE A 177 -4.09 27.85 10.10
N THR A 178 -3.69 28.10 8.85
CA THR A 178 -3.92 29.40 8.16
C THR A 178 -5.40 29.68 7.90
N ALA A 179 -6.20 28.64 7.73
CA ALA A 179 -7.65 28.75 7.49
C ALA A 179 -8.48 29.04 8.75
N SER A 180 -7.96 28.80 9.97
CA SER A 180 -8.74 28.97 11.21
C SER A 180 -8.24 30.03 12.19
N LEU A 181 -6.97 30.47 12.16
CA LEU A 181 -6.41 31.31 13.23
C LEU A 181 -5.55 32.51 12.77
N GLY A 182 -5.58 32.87 11.49
CA GLY A 182 -4.87 34.04 10.97
C GLY A 182 -3.46 33.77 10.44
N ALA A 183 -2.84 34.80 9.86
CA ALA A 183 -1.60 34.71 9.12
C ALA A 183 -0.43 34.15 9.94
N LEU A 184 0.38 33.32 9.29
CA LEU A 184 1.63 32.80 9.82
C LEU A 184 2.67 33.91 10.00
N ASN A 185 3.16 34.10 11.23
CA ASN A 185 4.34 34.93 11.47
C ASN A 185 5.61 34.23 10.92
N PRO A 186 6.53 34.95 10.25
CA PRO A 186 7.74 34.39 9.65
C PRO A 186 8.70 33.75 10.69
N PRO A 187 9.62 32.83 10.29
CA PRO A 187 9.93 32.38 8.93
C PRO A 187 9.56 30.89 8.69
N TYR A 188 8.41 30.63 8.08
CA TYR A 188 7.99 29.26 7.71
C TYR A 188 8.08 29.04 6.20
N GLY A 189 8.66 27.89 5.79
CA GLY A 189 8.88 27.55 4.38
C GLY A 189 10.01 28.33 3.70
N GLU A 190 10.87 29.01 4.48
CA GLU A 190 12.01 29.80 3.99
C GLU A 190 13.29 28.97 3.78
N THR A 191 13.44 27.84 4.48
CA THR A 191 14.68 27.07 4.48
C THR A 191 14.99 26.48 3.11
N TYR A 192 13.97 26.04 2.38
CA TYR A 192 14.15 25.42 1.06
C TYR A 192 14.08 26.40 -0.10
N PHE A 193 13.15 27.35 -0.07
CA PHE A 193 12.94 28.31 -1.15
C PHE A 193 13.74 29.60 -0.99
N HIS A 194 14.44 29.78 0.15
CA HIS A 194 15.17 31.00 0.52
C HIS A 194 14.31 32.27 0.47
N ARG A 195 12.98 32.10 0.54
CA ARG A 195 11.96 33.13 0.63
C ARG A 195 10.72 32.56 1.31
N PRO A 196 9.90 33.38 1.98
CA PRO A 196 8.67 32.91 2.61
C PRO A 196 7.80 32.21 1.56
N ALA A 197 7.63 30.89 1.68
CA ALA A 197 6.76 30.13 0.78
C ALA A 197 5.28 30.22 1.20
N GLY A 198 4.98 30.85 2.34
CA GLY A 198 3.63 30.90 2.91
C GLY A 198 3.14 29.54 3.42
N ARG A 199 4.07 28.63 3.75
CA ARG A 199 3.80 27.23 4.11
C ARG A 199 4.40 26.89 5.47
N TYR A 200 3.72 26.09 6.29
CA TYR A 200 4.33 25.51 7.51
C TYR A 200 5.48 24.54 7.22
N SER A 201 5.62 24.06 5.97
CA SER A 201 6.67 23.14 5.55
C SER A 201 7.10 23.36 4.10
N ASP A 202 8.27 22.86 3.73
CA ASP A 202 8.81 22.98 2.37
C ASP A 202 8.09 22.10 1.32
N GLY A 203 7.11 21.28 1.71
CA GLY A 203 6.45 20.31 0.84
C GLY A 203 7.35 19.09 0.57
N ARG A 204 6.87 17.88 0.90
CA ARG A 204 7.71 16.65 0.90
C ARG A 204 6.92 15.49 0.30
N ILE A 205 7.48 14.86 -0.74
CA ILE A 205 6.95 13.62 -1.35
C ILE A 205 8.06 12.58 -1.27
N ILE A 206 7.75 11.45 -0.63
CA ILE A 206 8.60 10.26 -0.61
C ILE A 206 7.97 9.25 -1.56
N LEU A 207 8.74 8.78 -2.52
CA LEU A 207 8.29 7.81 -3.51
C LEU A 207 8.85 6.45 -3.16
N ASP A 208 7.94 5.52 -2.89
CA ASP A 208 8.24 4.13 -2.56
C ASP A 208 8.13 3.24 -3.80
N PHE A 209 8.96 2.20 -3.84
CA PHE A 209 9.09 1.28 -4.96
C PHE A 209 8.45 -0.08 -4.65
N ILE A 210 8.53 -1.03 -5.58
CA ILE A 210 8.02 -2.38 -5.36
C ILE A 210 9.04 -3.15 -4.50
N GLY A 211 8.57 -3.72 -3.39
CA GLY A 211 9.37 -4.59 -2.53
C GLY A 211 9.68 -5.95 -3.17
N PRO A 212 10.44 -6.84 -2.51
CA PRO A 212 10.80 -8.14 -3.07
C PRO A 212 9.63 -9.13 -3.02
N LEU A 213 8.69 -9.01 -3.96
CA LEU A 213 7.48 -9.86 -4.02
C LEU A 213 7.81 -11.35 -4.09
N GLY A 214 8.95 -11.71 -4.69
CA GLY A 214 9.42 -13.10 -4.73
C GLY A 214 9.71 -13.70 -3.36
N CYS A 215 9.81 -12.90 -2.29
CA CYS A 215 10.00 -13.37 -0.92
C CYS A 215 8.71 -13.51 -0.12
N HIS A 216 7.57 -13.06 -0.66
CA HIS A 216 6.28 -13.12 0.03
C HIS A 216 5.74 -14.56 0.05
N SER A 217 5.18 -15.01 1.18
CA SER A 217 4.65 -16.38 1.31
C SER A 217 3.58 -16.70 0.28
N SER A 218 2.72 -15.73 -0.05
CA SER A 218 1.63 -15.90 -1.01
C SER A 218 2.14 -16.15 -2.43
N PHE A 219 3.15 -15.40 -2.87
CA PHE A 219 3.81 -15.59 -4.16
C PHE A 219 4.64 -16.88 -4.16
N LEU A 220 5.38 -17.17 -3.10
CA LEU A 220 6.15 -18.41 -3.00
C LEU A 220 5.27 -19.67 -3.05
N ALA A 221 4.07 -19.60 -2.44
CA ALA A 221 3.06 -20.66 -2.50
C ALA A 221 2.37 -20.75 -3.88
N SER A 222 2.23 -19.64 -4.60
CA SER A 222 1.65 -19.61 -5.96
C SER A 222 2.64 -20.08 -7.03
N PHE A 223 3.92 -19.83 -6.82
CA PHE A 223 5.01 -20.14 -7.74
C PHE A 223 5.99 -21.14 -7.11
N LEU A 224 5.49 -22.30 -6.69
CA LEU A 224 6.28 -23.36 -6.05
C LEU A 224 7.42 -23.89 -6.93
N SER A 225 7.18 -23.98 -8.24
CA SER A 225 8.17 -24.45 -9.23
C SER A 225 9.19 -23.38 -9.63
N ALA A 226 8.99 -22.12 -9.22
CA ALA A 226 9.91 -21.05 -9.59
C ALA A 226 11.29 -21.27 -8.95
N LYS A 227 12.34 -21.08 -9.75
CA LYS A 227 13.73 -21.09 -9.29
C LYS A 227 13.91 -20.10 -8.14
N LYS A 228 14.45 -20.59 -7.01
CA LYS A 228 14.74 -19.76 -5.85
C LYS A 228 16.16 -19.18 -5.94
N ASP A 229 16.35 -17.98 -5.41
CA ASP A 229 17.67 -17.39 -5.19
C ASP A 229 18.35 -17.99 -3.93
N GLY A 230 19.55 -17.51 -3.61
CA GLY A 230 20.33 -18.00 -2.46
C GLY A 230 19.68 -17.78 -1.09
N TYR A 231 18.60 -16.99 -1.03
CA TYR A 231 17.87 -16.69 0.19
C TYR A 231 16.48 -17.33 0.21
N GLY A 232 16.10 -18.10 -0.81
CA GLY A 232 14.81 -18.81 -0.86
C GLY A 232 13.66 -18.02 -1.50
N CYS A 233 13.93 -16.84 -2.07
CA CYS A 233 12.94 -16.04 -2.77
C CYS A 233 12.83 -16.45 -4.25
N ALA A 234 11.64 -16.32 -4.86
CA ALA A 234 11.43 -16.59 -6.28
C ALA A 234 12.20 -15.58 -7.16
N LYS A 235 13.23 -16.06 -7.87
CA LYS A 235 14.19 -15.21 -8.59
C LYS A 235 13.51 -14.36 -9.67
N ALA A 236 12.73 -14.99 -10.55
CA ALA A 236 12.08 -14.31 -11.67
C ALA A 236 11.13 -13.18 -11.22
N LEU A 237 10.39 -13.38 -10.12
CA LEU A 237 9.51 -12.34 -9.57
C LEU A 237 10.31 -11.14 -9.04
N ASN A 238 11.42 -11.43 -8.34
CA ASN A 238 12.31 -10.39 -7.86
C ASN A 238 13.02 -9.64 -9.00
N GLU A 239 13.37 -10.31 -10.10
CA GLU A 239 13.93 -9.68 -11.30
C GLU A 239 12.92 -8.69 -11.94
N VAL A 240 11.63 -9.05 -11.99
CA VAL A 240 10.57 -8.12 -12.45
C VAL A 240 10.43 -6.91 -11.51
N CYS A 241 10.45 -7.13 -10.19
CA CYS A 241 10.40 -6.04 -9.22
C CYS A 241 11.58 -5.08 -9.39
N GLN A 242 12.80 -5.62 -9.56
CA GLN A 242 14.01 -4.84 -9.78
C GLN A 242 13.97 -4.09 -11.12
N TYR A 243 13.45 -4.71 -12.18
CA TYR A 243 13.28 -4.05 -13.48
C TYR A 243 12.31 -2.86 -13.38
N PHE A 244 11.13 -3.04 -12.77
CA PHE A 244 10.18 -1.94 -12.54
C PHE A 244 10.83 -0.80 -11.75
N ASN A 245 11.54 -1.16 -10.68
CA ASN A 245 12.27 -0.22 -9.86
C ASN A 245 13.33 0.54 -10.67
N GLN A 246 14.08 -0.12 -11.55
CA GLN A 246 15.04 0.54 -12.43
C GLN A 246 14.37 1.58 -13.35
N GLN A 247 13.25 1.24 -13.98
CA GLN A 247 12.49 2.17 -14.82
C GLN A 247 12.00 3.39 -14.02
N LEU A 248 11.51 3.16 -12.81
CA LEU A 248 11.07 4.24 -11.94
C LEU A 248 12.24 5.14 -11.52
N LYS A 249 13.42 4.57 -11.25
CA LYS A 249 14.63 5.34 -10.95
C LYS A 249 15.05 6.24 -12.12
N GLU A 250 14.95 5.74 -13.35
CA GLU A 250 15.21 6.53 -14.57
C GLU A 250 14.20 7.66 -14.74
N ALA A 251 12.91 7.40 -14.51
CA ALA A 251 11.88 8.43 -14.53
C ALA A 251 12.12 9.52 -13.48
N LEU A 252 12.56 9.14 -12.26
CA LEU A 252 12.92 10.11 -11.22
C LEU A 252 14.17 10.91 -11.58
N ALA A 253 15.15 10.31 -12.24
CA ALA A 253 16.33 11.02 -12.72
C ALA A 253 15.94 12.09 -13.74
N GLN A 254 14.99 11.80 -14.63
CA GLN A 254 14.45 12.79 -15.56
C GLN A 254 13.63 13.86 -14.82
N LEU A 255 12.76 13.48 -13.90
CA LEU A 255 11.94 14.42 -13.13
C LEU A 255 12.78 15.41 -12.31
N ARG A 256 13.93 14.97 -11.76
CA ARG A 256 14.89 15.84 -11.07
C ARG A 256 15.52 16.88 -12.01
N LYS A 257 15.67 16.58 -13.29
CA LYS A 257 16.15 17.54 -14.32
C LYS A 257 15.04 18.52 -14.70
N ASP A 258 13.83 18.00 -14.89
CA ASP A 258 12.68 18.79 -15.33
C ASP A 258 12.17 19.73 -14.22
N LEU A 259 12.34 19.33 -12.96
CA LEU A 259 11.96 20.07 -11.76
C LEU A 259 13.20 20.36 -10.91
N PRO A 260 14.11 21.25 -11.36
CA PRO A 260 15.33 21.54 -10.62
C PRO A 260 15.03 22.03 -9.20
N ASP A 261 13.91 22.73 -9.01
CA ASP A 261 13.41 23.26 -7.73
C ASP A 261 12.65 22.25 -6.85
N ALA A 262 12.63 20.97 -7.22
CA ALA A 262 12.05 19.92 -6.40
C ALA A 262 13.15 19.08 -5.71
N ALA A 263 13.01 18.85 -4.41
CA ALA A 263 13.80 17.85 -3.70
C ALA A 263 13.04 16.52 -3.74
N ILE A 264 13.55 15.61 -4.55
CA ILE A 264 12.95 14.29 -4.76
C ILE A 264 13.86 13.27 -4.10
N THR A 265 13.42 12.69 -2.99
CA THR A 265 14.11 11.58 -2.31
C THR A 265 13.41 10.27 -2.65
N TYR A 266 14.19 9.33 -3.15
CA TYR A 266 13.75 7.95 -3.38
C TYR A 266 14.08 7.09 -2.17
N VAL A 267 13.19 6.15 -1.83
CA VAL A 267 13.44 5.10 -0.83
C VAL A 267 13.53 3.74 -1.51
N ASP A 268 14.71 3.11 -1.44
CA ASP A 268 14.95 1.74 -1.87
C ASP A 268 14.35 0.71 -0.90
N ILE A 269 13.02 0.67 -0.92
CA ILE A 269 12.22 -0.25 -0.12
C ILE A 269 12.47 -1.71 -0.51
N TYR A 270 12.89 -1.97 -1.76
CA TYR A 270 13.26 -3.32 -2.21
C TYR A 270 14.45 -3.81 -1.39
N SER A 271 15.56 -3.09 -1.40
CA SER A 271 16.77 -3.48 -0.68
C SER A 271 16.56 -3.47 0.84
N ALA A 272 15.81 -2.49 1.35
CA ALA A 272 15.49 -2.41 2.78
C ALA A 272 14.72 -3.66 3.26
N LYS A 273 13.73 -4.11 2.50
CA LYS A 273 12.95 -5.32 2.80
C LYS A 273 13.71 -6.61 2.49
N TYR A 274 14.43 -6.66 1.37
CA TYR A 274 15.16 -7.85 0.92
C TYR A 274 16.25 -8.23 1.91
N SER A 275 16.92 -7.25 2.50
CA SER A 275 17.93 -7.48 3.54
C SER A 275 17.43 -8.19 4.79
N LEU A 276 16.10 -8.21 5.05
CA LEU A 276 15.55 -9.03 6.13
C LEU A 276 15.60 -10.54 5.82
N PHE A 277 15.51 -10.92 4.54
CA PHE A 277 15.64 -12.32 4.12
C PHE A 277 17.09 -12.75 3.94
N GLN A 278 17.98 -11.80 3.64
CA GLN A 278 19.41 -12.07 3.52
C GLN A 278 20.05 -12.45 4.87
N ASP A 279 19.60 -11.82 5.96
CA ASP A 279 20.10 -12.08 7.31
C ASP A 279 18.98 -11.93 8.35
N PRO A 280 18.01 -12.86 8.39
CA PRO A 280 16.87 -12.77 9.30
C PRO A 280 17.29 -12.87 10.78
N LYS A 281 18.32 -13.68 11.07
CA LYS A 281 18.81 -13.91 12.44
C LYS A 281 19.38 -12.64 13.07
N LYS A 282 20.09 -11.81 12.30
CA LYS A 282 20.58 -10.49 12.77
C LYS A 282 19.47 -9.59 13.31
N TYR A 283 18.25 -9.73 12.79
CA TYR A 283 17.11 -8.92 13.21
C TYR A 283 16.15 -9.67 14.14
N GLY A 284 16.52 -10.87 14.61
CA GLY A 284 15.69 -11.68 15.51
C GLY A 284 14.52 -12.39 14.81
N PHE A 285 14.56 -12.54 13.48
CA PHE A 285 13.52 -13.23 12.73
C PHE A 285 13.85 -14.71 12.51
N GLU A 286 12.81 -15.53 12.57
CA GLU A 286 12.81 -16.96 12.32
C GLU A 286 11.87 -17.29 11.17
N GLN A 287 12.21 -18.32 10.39
CA GLN A 287 11.39 -18.83 9.27
C GLN A 287 10.89 -17.67 8.37
N PRO A 288 11.80 -16.93 7.72
CA PRO A 288 11.52 -15.61 7.14
C PRO A 288 10.42 -15.59 6.06
N HIS A 289 10.19 -16.72 5.40
CA HIS A 289 9.17 -16.87 4.35
C HIS A 289 7.83 -17.40 4.86
N ALA A 290 7.74 -17.81 6.13
CA ALA A 290 6.52 -18.39 6.67
C ALA A 290 5.60 -17.31 7.26
N ALA A 291 4.34 -17.31 6.84
CA ALA A 291 3.32 -16.39 7.37
C ALA A 291 3.03 -16.69 8.85
N CYS A 292 2.97 -15.66 9.68
CA CYS A 292 2.56 -15.79 11.08
C CYS A 292 1.08 -16.15 11.20
N CYS A 293 0.21 -15.43 10.49
CA CYS A 293 -1.21 -15.68 10.37
C CYS A 293 -1.48 -16.44 9.06
N GLY A 294 -1.35 -17.76 9.14
CA GLY A 294 -1.52 -18.63 7.99
C GLY A 294 -1.75 -20.07 8.42
N ILE A 295 -2.06 -20.93 7.45
CA ILE A 295 -2.36 -22.33 7.69
C ILE A 295 -1.88 -23.20 6.54
N GLY A 296 -1.35 -24.38 6.85
CA GLY A 296 -0.96 -25.37 5.85
C GLY A 296 0.21 -24.89 4.97
N GLY A 297 0.31 -25.40 3.74
CA GLY A 297 1.35 -24.93 2.80
C GLY A 297 2.79 -25.30 3.14
N LYS A 298 3.01 -26.24 4.06
CA LYS A 298 4.33 -26.73 4.50
C LYS A 298 5.28 -25.58 4.87
N LEU A 299 6.26 -25.30 4.02
CA LEU A 299 7.40 -24.42 4.27
C LEU A 299 7.01 -22.95 4.51
N TYR A 300 5.90 -22.48 3.91
CA TYR A 300 5.53 -21.07 3.93
C TYR A 300 4.37 -20.75 4.90
N ASN A 301 3.88 -21.75 5.63
CA ASN A 301 2.67 -21.65 6.46
C ASN A 301 1.50 -20.92 5.74
N TYR A 302 1.33 -21.17 4.43
CA TYR A 302 0.40 -20.43 3.61
C TYR A 302 -0.26 -21.34 2.58
N ASN A 303 -1.59 -21.42 2.63
CA ASN A 303 -2.39 -22.21 1.70
C ASN A 303 -3.33 -21.29 0.92
N LEU A 304 -3.18 -21.27 -0.40
CA LEU A 304 -4.03 -20.47 -1.29
C LEU A 304 -5.52 -20.82 -1.15
N LYS A 305 -5.82 -22.08 -0.79
CA LYS A 305 -7.18 -22.64 -0.75
C LYS A 305 -7.90 -22.51 0.59
N VAL A 306 -7.22 -22.07 1.65
CA VAL A 306 -7.80 -22.04 3.00
C VAL A 306 -7.72 -20.61 3.55
N ARG A 307 -8.88 -20.04 3.86
CA ARG A 307 -9.00 -18.62 4.22
C ARG A 307 -8.75 -18.39 5.72
N ARG A 308 -8.58 -17.11 6.08
CA ARG A 308 -8.53 -16.66 7.47
C ARG A 308 -9.87 -16.96 8.16
N GLY A 309 -9.83 -17.62 9.32
CA GLY A 309 -11.02 -18.04 10.06
C GLY A 309 -11.64 -19.36 9.60
N GLU A 310 -11.19 -19.92 8.48
CA GLU A 310 -11.56 -21.27 8.08
C GLU A 310 -10.66 -22.30 8.78
N SER A 311 -11.18 -23.52 8.89
CA SER A 311 -10.41 -24.65 9.38
C SER A 311 -10.21 -25.68 8.28
N MET A 312 -9.03 -26.28 8.24
CA MET A 312 -8.76 -27.45 7.40
C MET A 312 -8.43 -28.66 8.25
N ASN A 313 -8.86 -29.84 7.79
CA ASN A 313 -8.43 -31.09 8.38
C ASN A 313 -7.03 -31.44 7.85
N ILE A 314 -6.03 -31.41 8.71
CA ILE A 314 -4.68 -31.90 8.44
C ILE A 314 -4.49 -33.16 9.28
N ASN A 315 -4.30 -34.31 8.63
CA ASN A 315 -4.10 -35.62 9.29
C ASN A 315 -5.18 -35.95 10.35
N GLY A 316 -6.45 -35.71 10.04
CA GLY A 316 -7.57 -35.97 10.95
C GLY A 316 -7.79 -34.93 12.05
N THR A 317 -6.94 -33.90 12.14
CA THR A 317 -7.09 -32.79 13.11
C THR A 317 -7.60 -31.54 12.41
N LYS A 318 -8.68 -30.94 12.93
CA LYS A 318 -9.22 -29.66 12.45
C LYS A 318 -8.33 -28.53 12.95
N ILE A 319 -7.55 -27.93 12.07
CA ILE A 319 -6.67 -26.79 12.37
C ILE A 319 -7.34 -25.54 11.80
N SER A 320 -7.51 -24.51 12.62
CA SER A 320 -8.01 -23.20 12.19
C SER A 320 -6.85 -22.28 11.82
N ALA A 321 -7.02 -21.46 10.77
CA ALA A 321 -6.03 -20.44 10.42
C ALA A 321 -5.90 -19.42 11.57
N GLY A 322 -4.82 -19.55 12.35
CA GLY A 322 -4.54 -18.75 13.54
C GLY A 322 -3.28 -17.92 13.40
N SER A 323 -3.10 -16.93 14.28
CA SER A 323 -1.83 -16.24 14.44
C SER A 323 -0.80 -17.15 15.09
N CYS A 324 0.46 -17.03 14.67
CA CYS A 324 1.58 -17.68 15.33
C CYS A 324 1.73 -17.20 16.78
N GLY A 325 2.38 -18.01 17.63
CA GLY A 325 2.51 -17.70 19.06
C GLY A 325 3.33 -16.45 19.38
N ASN A 326 4.23 -16.04 18.49
CA ASN A 326 5.01 -14.80 18.65
C ASN A 326 5.22 -14.13 17.27
N PRO A 327 4.44 -13.07 16.93
CA PRO A 327 4.61 -12.36 15.67
C PRO A 327 5.90 -11.53 15.60
N SER A 328 6.52 -11.20 16.74
CA SER A 328 7.72 -10.37 16.77
C SER A 328 8.96 -11.05 16.19
N VAL A 329 8.94 -12.39 16.06
CA VAL A 329 10.01 -13.17 15.42
C VAL A 329 9.69 -13.54 13.96
N ARG A 330 8.64 -12.99 13.35
CA ARG A 330 8.26 -13.28 11.97
C ARG A 330 8.41 -12.06 11.08
N ILE A 331 8.81 -12.28 9.82
CA ILE A 331 8.77 -11.21 8.81
C ILE A 331 7.36 -11.08 8.24
N MET A 332 6.76 -12.20 7.81
CA MET A 332 5.45 -12.22 7.15
C MET A 332 4.31 -12.33 8.17
N TRP A 333 3.32 -11.45 8.05
CA TRP A 333 2.06 -11.54 8.80
C TRP A 333 1.10 -12.50 8.12
N ASP A 334 0.53 -12.16 6.97
CA ASP A 334 -0.54 -12.92 6.28
C ASP A 334 -0.11 -13.41 4.89
N GLY A 335 1.20 -13.54 4.70
CA GLY A 335 1.81 -13.97 3.45
C GLY A 335 2.01 -12.87 2.40
N THR A 336 1.44 -11.68 2.60
CA THR A 336 1.70 -10.50 1.74
C THR A 336 2.17 -9.30 2.55
N HIS A 337 1.63 -9.10 3.75
CA HIS A 337 1.99 -8.00 4.63
C HIS A 337 3.09 -8.41 5.62
N TYR A 338 3.89 -7.44 6.03
CA TYR A 338 4.95 -7.63 7.02
C TYR A 338 4.40 -7.45 8.42
N THR A 339 4.98 -8.12 9.42
CA THR A 339 4.64 -7.89 10.83
C THR A 339 5.05 -6.49 11.27
N GLU A 340 4.52 -6.04 12.41
CA GLU A 340 4.94 -4.78 13.03
C GLU A 340 6.46 -4.76 13.32
N ALA A 341 7.01 -5.85 13.86
CA ALA A 341 8.44 -5.97 14.14
C ALA A 341 9.30 -5.82 12.88
N ALA A 342 8.92 -6.47 11.78
CA ALA A 342 9.62 -6.34 10.50
C ALA A 342 9.50 -4.94 9.91
N ASN A 343 8.30 -4.34 9.94
CA ASN A 343 8.12 -2.96 9.51
C ASN A 343 8.92 -1.97 10.36
N LYS A 344 9.09 -2.22 11.66
CA LYS A 344 9.95 -1.39 12.52
C LYS A 344 11.40 -1.42 12.04
N VAL A 345 11.96 -2.60 11.76
CA VAL A 345 13.34 -2.73 11.25
C VAL A 345 13.50 -2.02 9.90
N VAL A 346 12.52 -2.17 9.00
CA VAL A 346 12.51 -1.47 7.70
C VAL A 346 12.46 0.05 7.90
N PHE A 347 11.60 0.53 8.80
CA PHE A 347 11.51 1.96 9.12
C PHE A 347 12.83 2.50 9.68
N ASP A 348 13.44 1.81 10.65
CA ASP A 348 14.70 2.25 11.25
C ASP A 348 15.80 2.38 10.17
N LYS A 349 15.86 1.44 9.22
CA LYS A 349 16.78 1.45 8.07
C LYS A 349 16.53 2.59 7.08
N ILE A 350 15.27 2.89 6.78
CA ILE A 350 14.90 3.99 5.88
C ILE A 350 15.19 5.32 6.56
N SER A 351 14.84 5.44 7.84
CA SER A 351 14.98 6.68 8.60
C SER A 351 16.43 7.15 8.74
N SER A 352 17.40 6.23 8.72
CA SER A 352 18.84 6.55 8.74
C SER A 352 19.38 7.06 7.40
N GLY A 353 18.61 6.93 6.31
CA GLY A 353 19.05 7.32 4.97
C GLY A 353 19.86 6.25 4.23
N ALA A 354 20.15 5.11 4.88
CA ALA A 354 20.94 4.02 4.29
C ALA A 354 20.33 3.43 3.00
N PHE A 355 19.02 3.58 2.82
CA PHE A 355 18.27 3.12 1.65
C PHE A 355 17.58 4.27 0.93
N THR A 356 18.19 5.46 0.93
CA THR A 356 17.66 6.61 0.21
C THR A 356 18.58 7.03 -0.94
N ASP A 357 18.00 7.61 -1.99
CA ASP A 357 18.73 8.29 -3.06
C ASP A 357 18.19 9.73 -3.18
N PRO A 358 19.00 10.77 -2.93
CA PRO A 358 20.36 10.69 -2.39
C PRO A 358 20.40 10.03 -0.99
N PRO A 359 21.55 9.51 -0.51
CA PRO A 359 21.67 8.85 0.79
C PRO A 359 21.65 9.86 1.93
N VAL A 360 20.44 10.29 2.29
CA VAL A 360 20.19 11.31 3.30
C VAL A 360 19.20 10.78 4.33
N PRO A 361 19.51 10.90 5.65
CA PRO A 361 18.57 10.55 6.70
C PRO A 361 17.20 11.18 6.48
N LEU A 362 16.11 10.52 6.91
CA LEU A 362 14.74 11.00 6.62
C LEU A 362 14.47 12.42 7.15
N ASN A 363 15.11 12.82 8.25
CA ASN A 363 15.04 14.18 8.80
C ASN A 363 15.85 15.21 7.97
N MET A 364 16.73 14.75 7.08
CA MET A 364 17.56 15.52 6.16
C MET A 364 17.15 15.32 4.69
N ALA A 365 16.27 14.37 4.39
CA ALA A 365 15.92 13.92 3.04
C ALA A 365 15.55 15.07 2.09
N CYS A 366 14.95 16.11 2.65
CA CYS A 366 14.45 17.26 1.93
C CYS A 366 15.37 18.50 2.01
N ARG A 367 16.61 18.36 2.49
CA ARG A 367 17.62 19.43 2.43
C ARG A 367 18.39 19.29 1.12
N ARG A 368 18.44 20.35 0.29
CA ARG A 368 19.40 20.39 -0.82
C ARG A 368 20.81 20.32 -0.22
N SER A 369 21.70 19.51 -0.81
CA SER A 369 23.14 19.69 -0.59
C SER A 369 23.51 21.03 -1.20
N PHE A 370 23.82 22.02 -0.36
CA PHE A 370 24.47 23.23 -0.81
C PHE A 370 25.89 22.84 -1.22
N THR A 371 26.15 22.81 -2.52
CA THR A 371 27.51 22.90 -3.07
C THR A 371 27.96 24.35 -3.06
#